data_AF-C4FLA4-F1
#
_entry.id   AF-C4FLA4-F1
#
_cell.length_a   1.000
_cell.length_b   1.000
_cell.length_c   1.000
_cell.angle_alpha   90.00
_cell.angle_beta   90.00
_cell.angle_gamma   90.00
#
_symmetry.space_group_name_H-M   'P 1'
#
loop_
_entity.id
_entity.type
_entity.pdbx_description
1 polymer ?
#
loop_
_entity_poly.entity_id
_entity_poly.type
_entity_poly.pdbx_seq_one_letter_code
_entity_poly.pdbx_strand_id
1 'polypeptide(L)' 'MIAKVSACIIAKNEENNLPRLLESIKGKFDEIVLVDTGSTDKTV' A
#
# COMPACT_ATOMS: atom_id res chain seq x y z
N MET A 1 12.41 0.53 23.93
CA MET A 1 11.63 -0.26 22.95
C MET A 1 11.29 0.65 21.80
N ILE A 2 11.57 0.24 20.56
CA ILE A 2 11.14 0.98 19.37
C ILE A 2 9.79 0.36 18.95
N ALA A 3 8.76 1.18 18.81
CA ALA A 3 7.45 0.74 18.34
C ALA A 3 7.50 0.54 16.82
N LYS A 4 6.95 -0.58 16.33
CA LYS A 4 6.77 -0.81 14.90
C LYS A 4 5.57 -0.06 14.38
N VAL A 5 5.66 0.47 13.17
CA VAL A 5 4.57 1.19 12.49
C VAL A 5 4.30 0.52 11.15
N SER A 6 3.06 0.07 10.96
CA SER A 6 2.57 -0.49 9.69
C SER A 6 1.80 0.55 8.89
N ALA A 7 2.01 0.60 7.57
CA ALA A 7 1.14 1.31 6.65
C ALA A 7 0.02 0.37 6.17
N CYS A 8 -1.21 0.65 6.58
CA CYS A 8 -2.39 -0.10 6.11
C CYS A 8 -3.03 0.64 4.93
N ILE A 9 -3.15 -0.05 3.80
CA ILE A 9 -3.69 0.47 2.55
C ILE A 9 -4.86 -0.42 2.14
N ILE A 10 -6.01 0.18 1.88
CA ILE A 10 -7.17 -0.49 1.28
C ILE A 10 -7.28 0.05 -0.15
N ALA A 11 -7.24 -0.84 -1.13
CA ALA A 11 -7.23 -0.47 -2.54
C ALA A 11 -8.44 -1.04 -3.29
N LYS A 12 -8.82 -0.32 -4.36
CA LYS A 12 -9.77 -0.75 -5.38
C LYS A 12 -9.52 0.03 -6.66
N ASN A 13 -9.12 -0.64 -7.72
CA ASN A 13 -8.85 -0.05 -9.03
C ASN A 13 -7.83 1.11 -9.01
N GLU A 14 -6.71 0.89 -8.35
CA GLU A 14 -5.63 1.86 -8.14
C GLU A 14 -4.37 1.55 -8.98
N GLU A 15 -4.50 0.88 -10.13
CA GLU A 15 -3.35 0.48 -10.98
C GLU A 15 -2.41 1.66 -11.32
N ASN A 16 -2.98 2.88 -11.43
CA ASN A 16 -2.24 4.08 -11.81
C ASN A 16 -1.62 4.83 -10.61
N ASN A 17 -2.18 4.67 -9.40
CA ASN A 17 -1.77 5.44 -8.23
C ASN A 17 -0.96 4.61 -7.22
N LEU A 18 -1.27 3.32 -7.09
CA LEU A 18 -0.61 2.45 -6.12
C LEU A 18 0.91 2.43 -6.30
N PRO A 19 1.50 2.35 -7.52
CA PRO A 19 2.96 2.41 -7.68
C PRO A 19 3.57 3.71 -7.16
N ARG A 20 2.93 4.85 -7.45
CA ARG A 20 3.37 6.17 -6.98
C ARG A 20 3.28 6.28 -5.46
N LEU A 21 2.20 5.75 -4.87
CA LEU A 21 2.01 5.71 -3.42
C LEU A 21 3.13 4.91 -2.76
N LEU A 22 3.38 3.68 -3.23
CA LEU A 22 4.38 2.77 -2.67
C LEU A 22 5.79 3.39 -2.74
N GLU A 23 6.15 4.02 -3.85
CA GLU A 23 7.42 4.74 -3.95
C GLU A 23 7.51 5.92 -2.97
N SER A 24 6.41 6.66 -2.76
CA SER A 24 6.39 7.80 -1.83
C SER A 24 6.55 7.42 -0.36
N ILE A 25 6.20 6.19 0.02
CA ILE A 25 6.27 5.69 1.40
C ILE A 25 7.41 4.69 1.63
N LYS A 26 8.20 4.40 0.60
CA LYS A 26 9.31 3.47 0.63
C LYS A 26 10.28 3.78 1.77
N GLY A 27 10.51 2.79 2.63
CA GLY A 27 11.41 2.90 3.78
C GLY A 27 10.91 3.76 4.96
N LYS A 28 9.65 4.22 4.93
CA LYS A 28 9.07 5.03 6.03
C LYS A 28 8.34 4.21 7.10
N PHE A 29 8.05 2.95 6.81
CA PHE A 29 7.28 2.03 7.65
C PHE A 29 8.00 0.69 7.74
N ASP A 30 7.77 -0.04 8.83
CA ASP A 30 8.35 -1.37 9.03
C ASP A 30 7.65 -2.44 8.18
N GLU A 31 6.38 -2.21 7.86
CA GLU A 31 5.50 -3.13 7.16
C GLU A 31 4.48 -2.35 6.32
N ILE A 32 4.08 -2.94 5.18
CA ILE A 32 2.98 -2.46 4.37
C ILE A 32 1.93 -3.58 4.28
N VAL A 33 0.70 -3.28 4.69
CA VAL A 33 -0.45 -4.17 4.58
C VAL A 33 -1.36 -3.61 3.49
N LEU A 34 -1.41 -4.27 2.33
CA LEU A 34 -2.28 -3.91 1.22
C LEU A 34 -3.46 -4.89 1.15
N VAL A 35 -4.68 -4.37 1.27
CA VAL A 35 -5.92 -5.13 1.11
C VAL A 35 -6.62 -4.67 -0.16
N ASP A 36 -6.72 -5.56 -1.15
CA ASP A 36 -7.56 -5.32 -2.32
C ASP A 36 -9.03 -5.68 -2.01
N THR A 37 -9.95 -4.82 -2.45
CA THR A 37 -11.40 -4.96 -2.21
C THR A 37 -12.19 -5.31 -3.48
N GLY A 38 -11.57 -6.15 -4.31
CA GLY A 38 -12.12 -6.63 -5.57
C GLY A 38 -11.86 -5.65 -6.70
N SER A 39 -10.57 -5.41 -6.98
CA SER A 39 -10.17 -4.69 -8.18
C SER A 39 -10.49 -5.50 -9.44
N THR A 40 -10.80 -4.78 -10.52
CA THR A 40 -11.06 -5.31 -11.86
C THR A 40 -9.99 -4.87 -12.88
N ASP A 41 -9.00 -4.12 -12.41
CA ASP A 41 -7.84 -3.64 -13.17
C ASP A 41 -6.54 -4.31 -12.65
N LYS A 42 -5.37 -3.74 -12.98
CA LYS A 42 -4.06 -4.27 -12.56
C LYS A 42 -3.55 -3.67 -11.24
N THR A 43 -4.43 -3.48 -10.26
CA THR A 43 -4.03 -2.98 -8.92
C THR A 43 -3.05 -3.92 -8.21
N VAL A 44 -3.24 -5.23 -8.32
CA VAL A 44 -2.40 -6.28 -7.73
C VAL A 44 -1.99 -7.31 -8.76
#